data_AF-A0A494SYF1-F1
#
_entry.id   AF-A0A494SYF1-F1
#
_cell.length_a   1.000
_cell.length_b   1.000
_cell.length_c   1.000
_cell.angle_alpha   90.00
_cell.angle_beta   90.00
_cell.angle_gamma   90.00
#
_symmetry.space_group_name_H-M   'P 1'
#
loop_
_entity.id
_entity.type
_entity.pdbx_description
1 polymer ?
#
loop_
_entity_poly.entity_id
_entity_poly.type
_entity_poly.pdbx_seq_one_letter_code
_entity_poly.pdbx_strand_id
1 'polypeptide(L)'
;MKSISAHYARLLDEALQALDAQPGYGVVLEGSIAEGFGNSTSDVDFLLIEPGERTTPLIPTIIFRDGRRVEVRVRSVHQIALEINHVLSGISNDSSSLDGVTFDQLDRVQRLCRSVVYRRSVGTDHLKSLVPPAAIDNASKTWFAQLVNQSVRCGLAMEAIEEWQEAVQWYRTAVEQGAKAWLCSQGESYLSVKWTSLQFARLPSAHDRFERFRDLLITPRGTNEDMRSYAIRAKILLSDFGFDLSDLEPRSVFFTRKPDTTTWQIGDRVHIVRNREEVYVLSSAARTVWRSIDFNRCAADQLADLRSVVARPGQCFSEFHRLGFLGLRWSNGEEVNGRSQSSSAPSTSLPVISIRGAEVGDATEDVRLVPLAPAQFAGAGIALVWANAEIENSREDAIGALDAEQWGTFQSATRRMVRKAAMVALTANGLVPRSSNSNGLGGSSWQRREADEEACARMTRIPGLPGQLVQTALALEAGSPIAGREDAESALKDVDQFVHSVRDVTGGSLFPSSFVSPAEWRETLELSYDWVRMAAFLDSAFPLDEARDLVAVSHG
;
A
#
# COMPACT_ATOMS: atom_id res chain seq x y z
N MET A 1 19.26 -10.18 -28.42
CA MET A 1 18.27 -11.14 -27.89
C MET A 1 18.94 -11.93 -26.79
N LYS A 2 18.57 -11.71 -25.51
CA LYS A 2 19.02 -12.60 -24.43
C LYS A 2 18.46 -13.99 -24.74
N SER A 3 19.33 -15.01 -24.78
CA SER A 3 18.93 -16.40 -24.94
C SER A 3 17.85 -16.72 -23.90
N ILE A 4 16.64 -16.98 -24.37
CA ILE A 4 15.53 -17.41 -23.52
C ILE A 4 15.90 -18.79 -22.98
N SER A 5 15.94 -18.93 -21.66
CA SER A 5 16.31 -20.20 -21.02
C SER A 5 15.31 -21.30 -21.40
N ALA A 6 15.81 -22.47 -21.80
CA ALA A 6 15.00 -23.65 -22.11
C ALA A 6 14.05 -24.04 -20.95
N HIS A 7 14.38 -23.62 -19.72
CA HIS A 7 13.54 -23.79 -18.55
C HIS A 7 12.18 -23.10 -18.67
N TYR A 8 12.12 -21.84 -19.11
CA TYR A 8 10.86 -21.09 -19.19
C TYR A 8 9.95 -21.57 -20.31
N ALA A 9 10.52 -22.06 -21.42
CA ALA A 9 9.76 -22.69 -22.49
C ALA A 9 9.02 -23.94 -21.99
N ARG A 10 9.70 -24.79 -21.20
CA ARG A 10 9.09 -25.96 -20.56
C ARG A 10 7.95 -25.60 -19.60
N LEU A 11 8.17 -24.60 -18.73
CA LEU A 11 7.12 -24.12 -17.82
C LEU A 11 5.90 -23.57 -18.57
N LEU A 12 6.13 -22.87 -19.69
CA LEU A 12 5.05 -22.40 -20.55
C LEU A 12 4.25 -23.56 -21.14
N ASP A 13 4.91 -24.58 -21.69
CA ASP A 13 4.24 -25.73 -22.29
C ASP A 13 3.36 -26.47 -21.27
N GLU A 14 3.88 -26.69 -20.05
CA GLU A 14 3.13 -27.27 -18.95
C GLU A 14 1.91 -26.41 -18.55
N ALA A 15 2.09 -25.09 -18.50
CA ALA A 15 1.03 -24.15 -18.17
C ALA A 15 -0.07 -24.09 -19.23
N LEU A 16 0.31 -24.10 -20.51
CA LEU A 16 -0.63 -24.16 -21.64
C LEU A 16 -1.44 -25.46 -21.63
N GLN A 17 -0.80 -26.58 -21.29
CA GLN A 17 -1.47 -27.88 -21.16
C GLN A 17 -2.48 -27.88 -20.01
N ALA A 18 -2.13 -27.29 -18.86
CA ALA A 18 -3.02 -27.20 -17.71
C ALA A 18 -4.26 -26.33 -17.96
N LEU A 19 -4.18 -25.36 -18.88
CA LEU A 19 -5.26 -24.44 -19.23
C LEU A 19 -6.11 -24.88 -20.42
N ASP A 20 -5.79 -26.02 -21.04
CA ASP A 20 -6.37 -26.44 -22.33
C ASP A 20 -6.36 -25.31 -23.38
N ALA A 21 -5.23 -24.59 -23.43
CA ALA A 21 -5.09 -23.39 -24.25
C ALA A 21 -5.16 -23.73 -25.75
N GLN A 22 -6.08 -23.08 -26.46
CA GLN A 22 -6.30 -23.36 -27.88
C GLN A 22 -5.12 -22.88 -28.76
N PRO A 23 -4.90 -23.50 -29.93
CA PRO A 23 -3.93 -23.00 -30.90
C PRO A 23 -4.24 -21.56 -31.32
N GLY A 24 -3.20 -20.74 -31.49
CA GLY A 24 -3.32 -19.36 -32.01
C GLY A 24 -3.16 -18.24 -30.98
N TYR A 25 -3.03 -18.59 -29.69
CA TYR A 25 -2.73 -17.61 -28.64
C TYR A 25 -1.34 -16.99 -28.84
N GLY A 26 -1.26 -15.67 -28.70
CA GLY A 26 0.01 -15.00 -28.44
C GLY A 26 0.45 -15.25 -27.00
N VAL A 27 1.75 -15.31 -26.75
CA VAL A 27 2.29 -15.46 -25.39
C VAL A 27 3.43 -14.50 -25.17
N VAL A 28 3.35 -13.74 -24.09
CA VAL A 28 4.44 -12.91 -23.59
C VAL A 28 4.77 -13.26 -22.14
N LEU A 29 6.04 -13.14 -21.78
CA LEU A 29 6.52 -13.18 -20.41
C LEU A 29 6.65 -11.75 -19.90
N GLU A 30 6.12 -11.50 -18.72
CA GLU A 30 6.05 -10.17 -18.09
C GLU A 30 6.76 -10.15 -16.73
N GLY A 31 6.63 -9.03 -16.02
CA GLY A 31 7.08 -8.92 -14.64
C GLY A 31 8.61 -8.87 -14.46
N SER A 32 9.06 -9.19 -13.25
CA SER A 32 10.45 -9.02 -12.83
C SER A 32 11.43 -9.86 -13.67
N ILE A 33 11.04 -11.04 -14.12
CA ILE A 33 11.88 -11.90 -14.97
C ILE A 33 12.07 -11.26 -16.35
N ALA A 34 11.00 -10.78 -16.98
CA ALA A 34 11.07 -10.10 -18.27
C ALA A 34 11.93 -8.83 -18.21
N GLU A 35 11.80 -8.09 -17.13
CA GLU A 35 12.58 -6.89 -16.85
C GLU A 35 14.04 -7.19 -16.49
N GLY A 36 14.37 -8.44 -16.11
CA GLY A 36 15.73 -8.85 -15.72
C GLY A 36 16.10 -8.52 -14.27
N PHE A 37 15.11 -8.40 -13.39
CA PHE A 37 15.27 -8.28 -11.93
C PHE A 37 15.02 -9.60 -11.20
N GLY A 38 14.29 -10.52 -11.81
CA GLY A 38 13.87 -11.77 -11.19
C GLY A 38 15.03 -12.64 -10.71
N ASN A 39 14.78 -13.38 -9.62
CA ASN A 39 15.71 -14.31 -8.99
C ASN A 39 15.10 -15.73 -8.95
N SER A 40 15.72 -16.65 -8.19
CA SER A 40 15.33 -18.06 -8.11
C SER A 40 13.91 -18.31 -7.60
N THR A 41 13.38 -17.38 -6.80
CA THR A 41 12.04 -17.44 -6.19
C THR A 41 11.02 -16.55 -6.90
N SER A 42 11.44 -15.76 -7.89
CA SER A 42 10.51 -14.89 -8.60
C SER A 42 9.47 -15.70 -9.37
N ASP A 43 8.24 -15.23 -9.29
CA ASP A 43 7.11 -15.74 -10.07
C ASP A 43 7.40 -15.68 -11.56
N VAL A 44 6.87 -16.67 -12.29
CA VAL A 44 6.86 -16.66 -13.75
C VAL A 44 5.51 -16.14 -14.23
N ASP A 45 5.49 -14.88 -14.66
CA ASP A 45 4.30 -14.19 -15.17
C ASP A 45 4.13 -14.40 -16.69
N PHE A 46 3.15 -15.20 -17.11
CA PHE A 46 2.73 -15.30 -18.51
C PHE A 46 1.44 -14.53 -18.77
N LEU A 47 1.42 -13.77 -19.85
CA LEU A 47 0.19 -13.23 -20.45
C LEU A 47 -0.10 -13.95 -21.77
N LEU A 48 -1.22 -14.66 -21.77
CA LEU A 48 -1.85 -15.31 -22.91
C LEU A 48 -2.78 -14.32 -23.60
N ILE A 49 -2.49 -14.03 -24.86
CA ILE A 49 -3.22 -13.08 -25.70
C ILE A 49 -4.11 -13.87 -26.66
N GLU A 50 -5.39 -13.92 -26.34
CA GLU A 50 -6.41 -14.58 -27.15
C GLU A 50 -6.88 -13.68 -28.30
N PRO A 51 -7.02 -14.19 -29.54
CA PRO A 51 -7.62 -13.42 -30.62
C PRO A 51 -9.11 -13.13 -30.35
N GLY A 52 -9.59 -11.98 -30.82
CA GLY A 52 -11.01 -11.59 -30.76
C GLY A 52 -11.35 -10.67 -29.59
N GLU A 53 -12.61 -10.73 -29.16
CA GLU A 53 -13.24 -9.73 -28.26
C GLU A 53 -13.73 -10.32 -26.93
N ARG A 54 -13.48 -11.61 -26.67
CA ARG A 54 -13.95 -12.28 -25.46
C ARG A 54 -13.40 -11.58 -24.22
N THR A 55 -14.29 -11.23 -23.29
CA THR A 55 -13.90 -10.72 -21.98
C THR A 55 -13.56 -11.90 -21.08
N THR A 56 -12.34 -11.93 -20.56
CA THR A 56 -11.86 -12.95 -19.62
C THR A 56 -11.67 -12.36 -18.20
N PRO A 57 -11.74 -13.20 -17.15
CA PRO A 57 -11.52 -12.77 -15.75
C PRO A 57 -10.15 -12.13 -15.54
N LEU A 58 -10.04 -11.17 -14.60
CA LEU A 58 -8.79 -10.51 -14.28
C LEU A 58 -7.83 -11.40 -13.47
N ILE A 59 -8.37 -12.21 -12.56
CA ILE A 59 -7.57 -13.10 -11.71
C ILE A 59 -6.69 -14.07 -12.52
N PRO A 60 -5.39 -14.22 -12.21
CA PRO A 60 -4.53 -15.18 -12.88
C PRO A 60 -4.85 -16.62 -12.44
N THR A 61 -4.63 -17.57 -13.34
CA THR A 61 -4.50 -18.99 -12.93
C THR A 61 -3.11 -19.19 -12.34
N ILE A 62 -3.05 -19.71 -11.11
CA ILE A 62 -1.80 -19.99 -10.41
C ILE A 62 -1.48 -21.48 -10.49
N ILE A 63 -0.29 -21.80 -11.00
CA ILE A 63 0.22 -23.17 -11.12
C ILE A 63 1.54 -23.26 -10.35
N PHE A 64 1.68 -24.28 -9.50
CA PHE A 64 2.94 -24.57 -8.82
C PHE A 64 3.74 -25.63 -9.61
N ARG A 65 4.94 -25.27 -10.08
CA ARG A 65 5.87 -26.13 -10.84
C ARG A 65 7.31 -25.82 -10.50
N ASP A 66 8.14 -26.86 -10.37
CA ASP A 66 9.56 -26.74 -10.02
C ASP A 66 9.83 -25.90 -8.76
N GLY A 67 8.93 -25.96 -7.76
CA GLY A 67 9.02 -25.14 -6.55
C GLY A 67 8.79 -23.64 -6.79
N ARG A 68 8.21 -23.26 -7.94
CA ARG A 68 7.87 -21.89 -8.31
C ARG A 68 6.40 -21.73 -8.58
N ARG A 69 5.94 -20.49 -8.42
CA ARG A 69 4.64 -20.04 -8.84
C ARG A 69 4.69 -19.55 -10.29
N VAL A 70 3.83 -20.11 -11.14
CA VAL A 70 3.60 -19.69 -12.52
C VAL A 70 2.22 -19.06 -12.56
N GLU A 71 2.17 -17.75 -12.80
CA GLU A 71 0.94 -16.99 -12.93
C GLU A 71 0.61 -16.84 -14.40
N VAL A 72 -0.57 -17.31 -14.81
CA VAL A 72 -1.03 -17.19 -16.19
C VAL A 72 -2.27 -16.31 -16.26
N ARG A 73 -2.13 -15.16 -16.88
CA ARG A 73 -3.24 -14.25 -17.20
C ARG A 73 -3.68 -14.52 -18.63
N VAL A 74 -4.99 -14.61 -18.86
CA VAL A 74 -5.56 -14.71 -20.22
C VAL A 74 -6.33 -13.44 -20.50
N ARG A 75 -6.07 -12.78 -21.63
CA ARG A 75 -6.80 -11.58 -22.08
C ARG A 75 -7.01 -11.61 -23.59
N SER A 76 -8.12 -11.07 -24.06
CA SER A 76 -8.31 -10.87 -25.49
C SER A 76 -7.55 -9.65 -26.01
N VAL A 77 -7.26 -9.65 -27.32
CA VAL A 77 -6.69 -8.48 -28.02
C VAL A 77 -7.53 -7.23 -27.79
N HIS A 78 -8.86 -7.36 -27.84
CA HIS A 78 -9.77 -6.23 -27.60
C HIS A 78 -9.63 -5.64 -26.19
N GLN A 79 -9.65 -6.48 -25.14
CA GLN A 79 -9.50 -6.01 -23.76
C GLN A 79 -8.19 -5.25 -23.55
N ILE A 80 -7.08 -5.81 -24.04
CA ILE A 80 -5.76 -5.17 -23.90
C ILE A 80 -5.73 -3.84 -24.68
N ALA A 81 -6.27 -3.81 -25.90
CA ALA A 81 -6.31 -2.59 -26.71
C ALA A 81 -7.13 -1.48 -26.04
N LEU A 82 -8.29 -1.80 -25.44
CA LEU A 82 -9.08 -0.85 -24.66
C LEU A 82 -8.30 -0.28 -23.48
N GLU A 83 -7.58 -1.13 -22.76
CA GLU A 83 -6.77 -0.70 -21.62
C GLU A 83 -5.60 0.20 -22.03
N ILE A 84 -4.88 -0.16 -23.11
CA ILE A 84 -3.85 0.70 -23.69
C ILE A 84 -4.44 2.05 -24.09
N ASN A 85 -5.54 2.07 -24.83
CA ASN A 85 -6.16 3.31 -25.29
C ASN A 85 -6.64 4.18 -24.11
N HIS A 86 -7.18 3.57 -23.06
CA HIS A 86 -7.58 4.28 -21.85
C HIS A 86 -6.38 4.95 -21.17
N VAL A 87 -5.30 4.20 -20.93
CA VAL A 87 -4.07 4.75 -20.34
C VAL A 87 -3.49 5.86 -21.22
N LEU A 88 -3.38 5.64 -22.54
CA LEU A 88 -2.86 6.63 -23.47
C LEU A 88 -3.75 7.88 -23.55
N SER A 89 -5.06 7.75 -23.44
CA SER A 89 -5.97 8.90 -23.41
C SER A 89 -5.85 9.73 -22.14
N GLY A 90 -5.50 9.09 -21.01
CA GLY A 90 -5.20 9.75 -19.74
C GLY A 90 -3.84 10.47 -19.75
N ILE A 91 -2.92 10.07 -20.62
CA ILE A 91 -1.67 10.79 -20.91
C ILE A 91 -2.01 11.93 -21.87
N SER A 92 -2.62 13.00 -21.38
CA SER A 92 -2.73 14.21 -22.20
C SER A 92 -1.32 14.81 -22.38
N ASN A 93 -1.02 15.35 -23.56
CA ASN A 93 0.33 15.82 -23.89
C ASN A 93 0.84 16.99 -23.01
N ASP A 94 0.01 17.56 -22.12
CA ASP A 94 0.35 18.69 -21.24
C ASP A 94 -0.22 18.57 -19.80
N SER A 95 -0.86 17.47 -19.40
CA SER A 95 -1.35 17.34 -18.01
C SER A 95 -0.26 16.87 -17.06
N SER A 96 -0.21 17.54 -15.90
CA SER A 96 0.52 17.09 -14.71
C SER A 96 -0.20 15.97 -13.97
N SER A 97 -1.29 15.42 -14.54
CA SER A 97 -2.11 14.38 -13.94
C SER A 97 -2.52 13.28 -14.91
N LEU A 98 -2.66 12.06 -14.38
CA LEU A 98 -3.24 10.89 -15.06
C LEU A 98 -4.69 10.65 -14.60
N ASP A 99 -5.57 11.57 -14.97
CA ASP A 99 -6.96 11.52 -14.52
C ASP A 99 -7.67 10.26 -15.04
N GLY A 100 -8.34 9.54 -14.14
CA GLY A 100 -9.11 8.34 -14.47
C GLY A 100 -8.28 7.09 -14.80
N VAL A 101 -6.95 7.16 -14.76
CA VAL A 101 -6.07 5.99 -14.88
C VAL A 101 -5.81 5.43 -13.48
N THR A 102 -5.98 4.13 -13.30
CA THR A 102 -5.57 3.44 -12.07
C THR A 102 -4.14 2.92 -12.19
N PHE A 103 -3.48 2.68 -11.06
CA PHE A 103 -2.17 2.07 -11.09
C PHE A 103 -2.16 0.70 -11.75
N ASP A 104 -3.16 -0.14 -11.47
CA ASP A 104 -3.17 -1.51 -11.98
C ASP A 104 -3.31 -1.51 -13.51
N GLN A 105 -4.03 -0.54 -14.08
CA GLN A 105 -4.06 -0.30 -15.52
C GLN A 105 -2.69 0.14 -16.05
N LEU A 106 -2.04 1.09 -15.38
CA LEU A 106 -0.70 1.53 -15.77
C LEU A 106 0.33 0.39 -15.67
N ASP A 107 0.28 -0.44 -14.62
CA ASP A 107 1.15 -1.61 -14.40
C ASP A 107 0.98 -2.64 -15.51
N ARG A 108 -0.25 -2.97 -15.88
CA ARG A 108 -0.52 -3.93 -16.98
C ARG A 108 0.00 -3.42 -18.33
N VAL A 109 -0.23 -2.14 -18.67
CA VAL A 109 0.30 -1.56 -19.92
C VAL A 109 1.82 -1.47 -19.91
N GLN A 110 2.42 -1.11 -18.76
CA GLN A 110 3.87 -1.06 -18.60
C GLN A 110 4.52 -2.44 -18.73
N ARG A 111 3.95 -3.46 -18.07
CA ARG A 111 4.38 -4.86 -18.18
C ARG A 111 4.33 -5.35 -19.62
N LEU A 112 3.25 -5.09 -20.35
CA LEU A 112 3.13 -5.45 -21.76
C LEU A 112 4.17 -4.73 -22.63
N CYS A 113 4.43 -3.45 -22.37
CA CYS A 113 5.44 -2.67 -23.07
C CYS A 113 6.81 -3.36 -22.96
N ARG A 114 7.21 -3.74 -21.74
CA ARG A 114 8.53 -4.30 -21.42
C ARG A 114 8.59 -5.84 -21.49
N SER A 115 7.50 -6.49 -21.90
CA SER A 115 7.40 -7.96 -21.99
C SER A 115 8.30 -8.58 -23.05
N VAL A 116 8.69 -9.84 -22.83
CA VAL A 116 9.43 -10.68 -23.78
C VAL A 116 8.44 -11.59 -24.52
N VAL A 117 8.45 -11.53 -25.86
CA VAL A 117 7.53 -12.36 -26.67
C VAL A 117 8.05 -13.79 -26.77
N TYR A 118 7.25 -14.76 -26.30
CA TYR A 118 7.52 -16.20 -26.40
C TYR A 118 6.85 -16.83 -27.62
N ARG A 119 5.57 -16.50 -27.85
CA ARG A 119 4.81 -16.98 -29.01
C ARG A 119 4.21 -15.78 -29.71
N ARG A 120 4.63 -15.53 -30.94
CA ARG A 120 4.06 -14.46 -31.76
C ARG A 120 2.68 -14.85 -32.28
N SER A 121 1.81 -13.86 -32.30
CA SER A 121 0.52 -13.88 -32.99
C SER A 121 0.31 -12.52 -33.65
N VAL A 122 -0.61 -12.41 -34.60
CA VAL A 122 -1.00 -11.12 -35.20
C VAL A 122 -1.45 -10.13 -34.11
N GLY A 123 -2.14 -10.63 -33.08
CA GLY A 123 -2.56 -9.81 -31.94
C GLY A 123 -1.39 -9.26 -31.12
N THR A 124 -0.35 -10.06 -30.88
CA THR A 124 0.81 -9.65 -30.07
C THR A 124 1.58 -8.50 -30.71
N ASP A 125 1.88 -8.60 -32.01
CA ASP A 125 2.65 -7.57 -32.72
C ASP A 125 1.84 -6.27 -32.83
N HIS A 126 0.53 -6.39 -33.07
CA HIS A 126 -0.38 -5.24 -33.06
C HIS A 126 -0.39 -4.53 -31.70
N LEU A 127 -0.63 -5.25 -30.60
CA LEU A 127 -0.69 -4.67 -29.27
C LEU A 127 0.63 -4.01 -28.85
N LYS A 128 1.78 -4.64 -29.11
CA LYS A 128 3.08 -4.01 -28.81
C LYS A 128 3.33 -2.76 -29.65
N SER A 129 2.80 -2.68 -30.88
CA SER A 129 2.89 -1.47 -31.71
C SER A 129 2.04 -0.30 -31.19
N LEU A 130 1.00 -0.57 -30.39
CA LEU A 130 0.13 0.44 -29.81
C LEU A 130 0.75 1.13 -28.58
N VAL A 131 1.83 0.61 -28.00
CA VAL A 131 2.39 1.10 -26.73
C VAL A 131 3.72 1.82 -26.97
N PRO A 132 3.76 3.17 -27.07
CA PRO A 132 5.00 3.90 -27.23
C PRO A 132 5.78 3.88 -25.90
N PRO A 133 7.01 3.34 -25.84
CA PRO A 133 7.74 3.23 -24.58
C PRO A 133 7.93 4.57 -23.87
N ALA A 134 8.23 5.64 -24.61
CA ALA A 134 8.40 6.97 -24.05
C ALA A 134 7.10 7.54 -23.40
N ALA A 135 5.93 7.19 -23.95
CA ALA A 135 4.65 7.61 -23.35
C ALA A 135 4.43 6.93 -22.00
N ILE A 136 4.74 5.63 -21.91
CA ILE A 136 4.63 4.86 -20.66
C ILE A 136 5.66 5.32 -19.62
N ASP A 137 6.89 5.61 -20.04
CA ASP A 137 7.91 6.15 -19.14
C ASP A 137 7.47 7.51 -18.56
N ASN A 138 6.88 8.38 -19.40
CA ASN A 138 6.32 9.65 -18.95
C ASN A 138 5.11 9.47 -18.03
N ALA A 139 4.18 8.56 -18.36
CA ALA A 139 3.04 8.25 -17.51
C ALA A 139 3.49 7.75 -16.13
N SER A 140 4.45 6.83 -16.10
CA SER A 140 5.03 6.31 -14.87
C SER A 140 5.66 7.42 -14.03
N LYS A 141 6.44 8.31 -14.66
CA LYS A 141 7.00 9.50 -14.01
C LYS A 141 5.90 10.39 -13.43
N THR A 142 4.88 10.73 -14.21
CA THR A 142 3.77 11.59 -13.78
C THR A 142 3.02 10.97 -12.61
N TRP A 143 2.72 9.67 -12.67
CA TRP A 143 2.09 8.92 -11.59
C TRP A 143 2.86 9.13 -10.27
N PHE A 144 4.16 8.83 -10.28
CA PHE A 144 4.98 8.97 -9.08
C PHE A 144 5.13 10.43 -8.65
N ALA A 145 5.24 11.38 -9.58
CA ALA A 145 5.33 12.80 -9.26
C ALA A 145 4.08 13.33 -8.54
N GLN A 146 2.88 12.88 -8.93
CA GLN A 146 1.64 13.20 -8.22
C GLN A 146 1.67 12.70 -6.77
N LEU A 147 2.15 11.47 -6.56
CA LEU A 147 2.27 10.88 -5.23
C LEU A 147 3.30 11.64 -4.36
N VAL A 148 4.42 12.07 -4.95
CA VAL A 148 5.41 12.92 -4.27
C VAL A 148 4.76 14.22 -3.82
N ASN A 149 4.07 14.92 -4.72
CA ASN A 149 3.43 16.19 -4.40
C ASN A 149 2.42 16.05 -3.26
N GLN A 150 1.58 15.01 -3.30
CA GLN A 150 0.62 14.74 -2.22
C GLN A 150 1.33 14.39 -0.90
N SER A 151 2.36 13.55 -0.95
CA SER A 151 3.10 13.13 0.25
C SER A 151 3.87 14.28 0.91
N VAL A 152 4.52 15.14 0.11
CA VAL A 152 5.16 16.35 0.62
C VAL A 152 4.14 17.28 1.26
N ARG A 153 2.98 17.44 0.62
CA ARG A 153 1.90 18.28 1.17
C ARG A 153 1.43 17.77 2.54
N CYS A 154 1.21 16.46 2.67
CA CYS A 154 0.88 15.86 3.96
C CYS A 154 2.02 16.04 4.99
N GLY A 155 3.27 15.80 4.60
CA GLY A 155 4.44 15.96 5.47
C GLY A 155 4.57 17.37 6.04
N LEU A 156 4.41 18.38 5.19
CA LEU A 156 4.42 19.79 5.60
C LEU A 156 3.22 20.17 6.46
N ALA A 157 2.04 19.62 6.19
CA ALA A 157 0.86 19.85 7.02
C ALA A 157 1.03 19.28 8.43
N MET A 158 1.64 18.10 8.55
CA MET A 158 1.99 17.51 9.86
C MET A 158 3.11 18.28 10.55
N GLU A 159 4.10 18.78 9.81
CA GLU A 159 5.14 19.69 10.31
C GLU A 159 4.53 21.00 10.86
N ALA A 160 3.53 21.57 10.19
CA ALA A 160 2.83 22.79 10.63
C ALA A 160 2.13 22.65 11.99
N ILE A 161 1.71 21.43 12.35
CA ILE A 161 1.11 21.11 13.64
C ILE A 161 2.09 20.41 14.61
N GLU A 162 3.38 20.35 14.27
CA GLU A 162 4.47 19.69 15.03
C GLU A 162 4.28 18.19 15.30
N GLU A 163 3.52 17.50 14.45
CA GLU A 163 3.38 16.05 14.48
C GLU A 163 4.50 15.37 13.68
N TRP A 164 5.73 15.49 14.20
CA TRP A 164 6.96 15.06 13.55
C TRP A 164 7.00 13.57 13.20
N GLN A 165 6.41 12.72 14.04
CA GLN A 165 6.36 11.28 13.78
C GLN A 165 5.57 10.97 12.49
N GLU A 166 4.45 11.66 12.26
CA GLU A 166 3.65 11.49 11.05
C GLU A 166 4.29 12.20 9.86
N ALA A 167 4.82 13.41 10.07
CA ALA A 167 5.53 14.17 9.04
C ALA A 167 6.67 13.38 8.39
N VAL A 168 7.48 12.70 9.21
CA VAL A 168 8.61 11.90 8.73
C VAL A 168 8.16 10.69 7.90
N GLN A 169 7.04 10.06 8.23
CA GLN A 169 6.51 8.96 7.42
C GLN A 169 6.08 9.47 6.04
N TRP A 170 5.39 10.61 6.00
CA TRP A 170 5.02 11.25 4.74
C TRP A 170 6.24 11.64 3.89
N TYR A 171 7.28 12.22 4.50
CA TYR A 171 8.52 12.54 3.81
C TYR A 171 9.27 11.31 3.32
N ARG A 172 9.25 10.21 4.08
CA ARG A 172 9.82 8.94 3.64
C ARG A 172 9.11 8.44 2.38
N THR A 173 7.78 8.36 2.41
CA THR A 173 7.00 7.96 1.22
C THR A 173 7.27 8.90 0.05
N ALA A 174 7.34 10.22 0.27
CA ALA A 174 7.68 11.18 -0.77
C ALA A 174 9.05 10.88 -1.39
N VAL A 175 10.09 10.60 -0.60
CA VAL A 175 11.42 10.26 -1.10
C VAL A 175 11.43 8.94 -1.88
N GLU A 176 10.73 7.91 -1.40
CA GLU A 176 10.60 6.62 -2.10
C GLU A 176 9.91 6.81 -3.47
N GLN A 177 8.83 7.59 -3.53
CA GLN A 177 8.16 7.93 -4.80
C GLN A 177 9.01 8.87 -5.67
N GLY A 178 9.78 9.79 -5.07
CA GLY A 178 10.66 10.71 -5.78
C GLY A 178 11.80 9.99 -6.49
N ALA A 179 12.39 9.00 -5.83
CA ALA A 179 13.35 8.10 -6.43
C ALA A 179 12.76 7.37 -7.65
N LYS A 180 11.51 6.90 -7.54
CA LYS A 180 10.80 6.26 -8.65
C LYS A 180 10.49 7.20 -9.81
N ALA A 181 10.00 8.40 -9.53
CA ALA A 181 9.74 9.41 -10.56
C ALA A 181 11.04 9.76 -11.32
N TRP A 182 12.14 9.94 -10.59
CA TRP A 182 13.46 10.20 -11.17
C TRP A 182 13.96 9.03 -12.03
N LEU A 183 13.87 7.79 -11.53
CA LEU A 183 14.23 6.59 -12.30
C LEU A 183 13.39 6.46 -13.59
N CYS A 184 12.09 6.71 -13.53
CA CYS A 184 11.23 6.71 -14.72
C CYS A 184 11.69 7.77 -15.74
N SER A 185 12.15 8.93 -15.27
CA SER A 185 12.73 9.97 -16.15
C SER A 185 14.06 9.57 -16.79
N GLN A 186 14.73 8.53 -16.28
CA GLN A 186 15.92 7.92 -16.86
C GLN A 186 15.60 6.69 -17.73
N GLY A 187 14.33 6.37 -17.95
CA GLY A 187 13.87 5.20 -18.72
C GLY A 187 13.69 3.92 -17.89
N GLU A 188 13.87 3.97 -16.57
CA GLU A 188 13.62 2.86 -15.65
C GLU A 188 12.15 2.89 -15.15
N SER A 189 11.23 2.48 -16.03
CA SER A 189 9.78 2.61 -15.80
C SER A 189 9.08 1.41 -15.16
N TYR A 190 9.81 0.35 -14.77
CA TYR A 190 9.19 -0.75 -14.04
C TYR A 190 8.60 -0.23 -12.73
N LEU A 191 7.29 -0.35 -12.54
CA LEU A 191 6.57 0.40 -11.50
C LEU A 191 6.81 -0.12 -10.08
N SER A 192 7.22 -1.38 -9.94
CA SER A 192 7.34 -2.01 -8.63
C SER A 192 8.50 -1.42 -7.80
N VAL A 193 8.17 -0.77 -6.68
CA VAL A 193 9.12 -0.11 -5.76
C VAL A 193 10.15 -1.05 -5.12
N LYS A 194 9.86 -2.35 -5.00
CA LYS A 194 10.78 -3.32 -4.38
C LYS A 194 12.10 -3.49 -5.16
N TRP A 195 12.12 -3.11 -6.44
CA TRP A 195 13.28 -3.25 -7.32
C TRP A 195 14.08 -1.95 -7.48
N THR A 196 13.74 -0.90 -6.74
CA THR A 196 14.34 0.44 -6.85
C THR A 196 15.87 0.39 -6.76
N SER A 197 16.44 -0.43 -5.86
CA SER A 197 17.90 -0.58 -5.74
C SER A 197 18.56 -1.16 -7.00
N LEU A 198 17.92 -2.15 -7.64
CA LEU A 198 18.43 -2.74 -8.88
C LEU A 198 18.25 -1.80 -10.08
N GLN A 199 17.21 -0.97 -10.08
CA GLN A 199 17.03 0.08 -11.08
C GLN A 199 18.12 1.15 -10.98
N PHE A 200 18.48 1.58 -9.77
CA PHE A 200 19.63 2.46 -9.56
C PHE A 200 20.94 1.83 -10.05
N ALA A 201 21.15 0.53 -9.81
CA ALA A 201 22.36 -0.17 -10.22
C ALA A 201 22.55 -0.22 -11.76
N ARG A 202 21.48 -0.04 -12.55
CA ARG A 202 21.56 0.06 -14.02
C ARG A 202 22.05 1.41 -14.52
N LEU A 203 22.12 2.41 -13.64
CA LEU A 203 22.49 3.78 -13.95
C LEU A 203 23.78 4.14 -13.18
N PRO A 204 24.98 3.92 -13.76
CA PRO A 204 26.24 4.20 -13.08
C PRO A 204 26.37 5.66 -12.58
N SER A 205 25.79 6.62 -13.30
CA SER A 205 25.76 8.04 -12.91
C SER A 205 24.87 8.32 -11.68
N ALA A 206 24.09 7.35 -11.23
CA ALA A 206 23.16 7.50 -10.12
C ALA A 206 23.74 7.06 -8.76
N HIS A 207 24.98 6.55 -8.72
CA HIS A 207 25.54 5.93 -7.52
C HIS A 207 25.48 6.83 -6.27
N ASP A 208 26.00 8.06 -6.37
CA ASP A 208 25.95 9.03 -5.25
C ASP A 208 24.51 9.32 -4.78
N ARG A 209 23.58 9.45 -5.73
CA ARG A 209 22.16 9.70 -5.44
C ARG A 209 21.52 8.51 -4.74
N PHE A 210 21.84 7.28 -5.18
CA PHE A 210 21.39 6.05 -4.54
C PHE A 210 21.93 5.91 -3.12
N GLU A 211 23.20 6.23 -2.90
CA GLU A 211 23.83 6.19 -1.58
C GLU A 211 23.13 7.14 -0.60
N ARG A 212 22.85 8.37 -1.02
CA ARG A 212 22.10 9.34 -0.20
C ARG A 212 20.66 8.92 0.06
N PHE A 213 20.00 8.33 -0.94
CA PHE A 213 18.67 7.74 -0.79
C PHE A 213 18.67 6.60 0.25
N ARG A 214 19.60 5.65 0.11
CA ARG A 214 19.75 4.51 1.02
C ARG A 214 20.04 4.97 2.45
N ASP A 215 20.98 5.89 2.62
CA ASP A 215 21.38 6.44 3.92
C ASP A 215 20.22 7.18 4.62
N LEU A 216 19.44 7.95 3.86
CA LEU A 216 18.25 8.58 4.42
C LEU A 216 17.23 7.54 4.92
N LEU A 217 16.96 6.47 4.15
CA LEU A 217 15.96 5.47 4.54
C LEU A 217 16.27 4.70 5.83
N ILE A 218 17.54 4.62 6.24
CA ILE A 218 18.01 3.97 7.47
C ILE A 218 18.31 4.96 8.61
N THR A 219 18.17 6.26 8.36
CA THR A 219 18.50 7.28 9.37
C THR A 219 17.59 7.12 10.60
N PRO A 220 18.17 7.10 11.82
CA PRO A 220 17.40 7.04 13.07
C PRO A 220 16.39 8.18 13.22
N ARG A 221 15.27 7.90 13.88
CA ARG A 221 14.14 8.83 14.06
C ARG A 221 13.64 8.83 15.51
N GLY A 222 14.58 8.79 16.47
CA GLY A 222 14.26 8.55 17.89
C GLY A 222 13.77 9.79 18.64
N THR A 223 14.21 10.98 18.23
CA THR A 223 13.85 12.26 18.85
C THR A 223 13.21 13.21 17.84
N ASN A 224 12.51 14.25 18.33
CA ASN A 224 11.99 15.31 17.46
C ASN A 224 13.10 16.02 16.67
N GLU A 225 14.31 16.12 17.21
CA GLU A 225 15.44 16.72 16.51
C GLU A 225 15.93 15.81 15.38
N ASP A 226 16.01 14.50 15.62
CA ASP A 226 16.32 13.52 14.56
C ASP A 226 15.26 13.58 13.45
N MET A 227 13.98 13.68 13.81
CA MET A 227 12.87 13.77 12.86
C MET A 227 12.90 15.07 12.04
N ARG A 228 13.27 16.20 12.65
CA ARG A 228 13.48 17.47 11.94
C ARG A 228 14.66 17.38 10.97
N SER A 229 15.77 16.83 11.43
CA SER A 229 16.95 16.59 10.59
C SER A 229 16.61 15.67 9.41
N TYR A 230 15.84 14.61 9.65
CA TYR A 230 15.32 13.74 8.60
C TYR A 230 14.48 14.51 7.59
N ALA A 231 13.51 15.31 8.03
CA ALA A 231 12.65 16.10 7.17
C ALA A 231 13.44 17.08 6.28
N ILE A 232 14.47 17.73 6.83
CA ILE A 232 15.37 18.62 6.07
C ILE A 232 16.11 17.82 4.98
N ARG A 233 16.72 16.68 5.35
CA ARG A 233 17.46 15.84 4.40
C ARG A 233 16.56 15.24 3.32
N ALA A 234 15.33 14.86 3.67
CA ALA A 234 14.32 14.39 2.72
C ALA A 234 13.96 15.47 1.70
N LYS A 235 13.71 16.70 2.14
CA LYS A 235 13.42 17.84 1.25
C LYS A 235 14.59 18.13 0.29
N ILE A 236 15.83 18.10 0.77
CA ILE A 236 17.03 18.26 -0.07
C ILE A 236 17.09 17.17 -1.15
N LEU A 237 16.91 15.90 -0.75
CA LEU A 237 16.98 14.78 -1.69
C LEU A 237 15.83 14.81 -2.72
N LEU A 238 14.64 15.26 -2.33
CA LEU A 238 13.53 15.49 -3.25
C LEU A 238 13.87 16.55 -4.31
N SER A 239 14.53 17.63 -3.90
CA SER A 239 15.04 18.62 -4.87
C SER A 239 16.09 18.03 -5.81
N ASP A 240 16.96 17.13 -5.33
CA ASP A 240 17.92 16.39 -6.17
C ASP A 240 17.25 15.39 -7.14
N PHE A 241 16.03 14.95 -6.85
CA PHE A 241 15.18 14.19 -7.76
C PHE A 241 14.41 15.07 -8.75
N GLY A 242 14.49 16.40 -8.61
CA GLY A 242 13.88 17.37 -9.52
C GLY A 242 12.53 17.94 -9.04
N PHE A 243 12.21 17.83 -7.75
CA PHE A 243 10.99 18.42 -7.18
C PHE A 243 11.28 19.80 -6.57
N ASP A 244 10.56 20.82 -7.06
CA ASP A 244 10.61 22.16 -6.49
C ASP A 244 9.64 22.26 -5.31
N LEU A 245 10.19 22.60 -4.13
CA LEU A 245 9.46 22.71 -2.88
C LEU A 245 9.41 24.16 -2.36
N SER A 246 9.91 25.13 -3.13
CA SER A 246 10.13 26.51 -2.69
C SER A 246 8.84 27.27 -2.34
N ASP A 247 7.72 26.92 -2.97
CA ASP A 247 6.41 27.54 -2.71
C ASP A 247 5.65 26.93 -1.52
N LEU A 248 6.20 25.90 -0.86
CA LEU A 248 5.49 25.14 0.17
C LEU A 248 5.96 25.53 1.58
N GLU A 249 5.17 26.39 2.21
CA GLU A 249 5.42 26.90 3.58
C GLU A 249 4.41 26.33 4.60
N PRO A 250 4.83 25.90 5.81
CA PRO A 250 3.92 25.39 6.85
C PRO A 250 2.79 26.37 7.23
N ARG A 251 3.04 27.68 7.12
CA ARG A 251 2.03 28.72 7.38
C ARG A 251 0.94 28.83 6.31
N SER A 252 1.09 28.11 5.20
CA SER A 252 0.09 28.03 4.14
C SER A 252 -1.00 26.98 4.43
N VAL A 253 -0.95 26.27 5.56
CA VAL A 253 -1.91 25.22 5.90
C VAL A 253 -3.02 25.75 6.80
N PHE A 254 -4.28 25.49 6.43
CA PHE A 254 -5.49 25.89 7.13
C PHE A 254 -6.39 24.69 7.40
N PHE A 255 -7.12 24.72 8.51
CA PHE A 255 -8.17 23.74 8.76
C PHE A 255 -9.41 24.01 7.89
N THR A 256 -10.15 22.95 7.56
CA THR A 256 -11.44 23.02 6.86
C THR A 256 -12.49 22.17 7.55
N ARG A 257 -13.76 22.58 7.43
CA ARG A 257 -14.89 21.79 7.94
C ARG A 257 -15.09 20.57 7.06
N LYS A 258 -15.32 19.41 7.66
CA LYS A 258 -15.82 18.24 6.94
C LYS A 258 -17.35 18.24 6.94
N PRO A 259 -18.00 17.95 5.79
CA PRO A 259 -19.44 17.71 5.74
C PRO A 259 -19.85 16.62 6.72
N ASP A 260 -21.11 16.65 7.15
CA ASP A 260 -21.74 15.62 8.00
C ASP A 260 -21.04 15.32 9.34
N THR A 261 -20.17 16.24 9.77
CA THR A 261 -19.54 16.25 11.10
C THR A 261 -20.18 17.32 11.96
N THR A 262 -20.76 16.93 13.10
CA THR A 262 -21.42 17.85 14.03
C THR A 262 -20.91 17.64 15.46
N THR A 263 -20.98 18.69 16.27
CA THR A 263 -20.58 18.66 17.68
C THR A 263 -21.80 18.67 18.58
N TRP A 264 -21.85 17.77 19.55
CA TRP A 264 -22.92 17.66 20.53
C TRP A 264 -22.36 17.71 21.94
N GLN A 265 -22.94 18.56 22.79
CA GLN A 265 -22.60 18.61 24.21
C GLN A 265 -23.70 17.91 25.02
N ILE A 266 -23.28 16.96 25.86
CA ILE A 266 -24.16 16.26 26.81
C ILE A 266 -23.52 16.40 28.19
N GLY A 267 -24.14 17.21 29.05
CA GLY A 267 -23.54 17.61 30.32
C GLY A 267 -22.22 18.37 30.09
N ASP A 268 -21.14 17.87 30.69
CA ASP A 268 -19.79 18.41 30.57
C ASP A 268 -18.96 17.78 29.43
N ARG A 269 -19.46 16.72 28.79
CA ARG A 269 -18.77 15.98 27.74
C ARG A 269 -19.11 16.51 26.36
N VAL A 270 -18.09 16.56 25.49
CA VAL A 270 -18.24 16.95 24.08
C VAL A 270 -18.10 15.71 23.22
N HIS A 271 -19.07 15.54 22.32
CA HIS A 271 -19.14 14.45 21.36
C HIS A 271 -19.05 14.99 19.95
N ILE A 272 -18.44 14.20 19.07
CA ILE A 272 -18.48 14.42 17.62
C ILE A 272 -19.38 13.35 17.03
N VAL A 273 -20.34 13.75 16.20
CA VAL A 273 -21.18 12.84 15.43
C VAL A 273 -20.79 12.99 13.96
N ARG A 274 -20.37 11.89 13.34
CA ARG A 274 -19.93 11.83 11.93
C ARG A 274 -20.88 10.93 11.14
N ASN A 275 -21.30 11.39 9.96
CA ASN A 275 -22.16 10.65 9.02
C ASN A 275 -23.49 10.16 9.62
N ARG A 276 -23.88 10.67 10.80
CA ARG A 276 -25.02 10.17 11.60
C ARG A 276 -24.92 8.69 12.01
N GLU A 277 -23.76 8.07 11.84
CA GLU A 277 -23.51 6.65 12.11
C GLU A 277 -22.53 6.45 13.28
N GLU A 278 -21.63 7.40 13.50
CA GLU A 278 -20.53 7.26 14.44
C GLU A 278 -20.57 8.39 15.47
N VAL A 279 -20.39 8.03 16.75
CA VAL A 279 -20.35 8.97 17.88
C VAL A 279 -19.04 8.80 18.62
N TYR A 280 -18.29 9.89 18.74
CA TYR A 280 -17.00 9.95 19.42
C TYR A 280 -17.12 10.82 20.66
N VAL A 281 -16.37 10.52 21.72
CA VAL A 281 -16.25 11.36 22.91
C VAL A 281 -14.85 11.97 22.98
N LEU A 282 -14.77 13.28 23.22
CA LEU A 282 -13.49 13.98 23.34
C LEU A 282 -13.00 13.97 24.79
N SER A 283 -11.71 13.72 24.97
CA SER A 283 -11.02 13.97 26.25
C SER A 283 -11.02 15.45 26.58
N SER A 284 -10.70 15.82 27.83
CA SER A 284 -10.63 17.23 28.25
C SER A 284 -9.66 18.05 27.39
N ALA A 285 -8.49 17.49 27.04
CA ALA A 285 -7.51 18.13 26.18
C ALA A 285 -8.04 18.29 24.74
N ALA A 286 -8.57 17.21 24.16
CA ALA A 286 -9.14 17.24 22.81
C ALA A 286 -10.31 18.21 22.71
N ARG A 287 -11.16 18.30 23.74
CA ARG A 287 -12.25 19.27 23.83
C ARG A 287 -11.76 20.71 23.76
N THR A 288 -10.67 21.03 24.48
CA THR A 288 -10.07 22.37 24.44
C THR A 288 -9.57 22.70 23.05
N VAL A 289 -8.82 21.78 22.43
CA VAL A 289 -8.30 21.95 21.06
C VAL A 289 -9.43 22.10 20.04
N TRP A 290 -10.47 21.25 20.12
CA TRP A 290 -11.61 21.29 19.19
C TRP A 290 -12.34 22.64 19.24
N ARG A 291 -12.52 23.20 20.44
CA ARG A 291 -13.22 24.49 20.62
C ARG A 291 -12.41 25.70 20.19
N SER A 292 -11.08 25.57 20.07
CA SER A 292 -10.20 26.66 19.65
C SER A 292 -9.97 26.74 18.14
N ILE A 293 -10.52 25.80 17.36
CA ILE A 293 -10.33 25.79 15.90
C ILE A 293 -10.97 27.03 15.27
N ASP A 294 -10.14 27.82 14.60
CA ASP A 294 -10.53 28.94 13.73
C ASP A 294 -10.14 28.63 12.28
N PHE A 295 -11.14 28.44 11.42
CA PHE A 295 -10.94 28.08 10.01
C PHE A 295 -10.33 29.20 9.16
N ASN A 296 -10.22 30.42 9.69
CA ASN A 296 -9.64 31.58 9.01
C ASN A 296 -8.17 31.84 9.38
N ARG A 297 -7.62 31.09 10.33
CA ARG A 297 -6.22 31.20 10.76
C ARG A 297 -5.42 29.98 10.31
N CYS A 298 -4.13 30.16 10.08
CA CYS A 298 -3.28 29.02 9.73
C CYS A 298 -3.13 28.06 10.91
N ALA A 299 -2.87 26.78 10.62
CA ALA A 299 -2.76 25.73 11.62
C ALA A 299 -1.59 25.96 12.59
N ALA A 300 -0.46 26.47 12.08
CA ALA A 300 0.73 26.76 12.87
C ALA A 300 0.51 27.83 13.95
N ASP A 301 -0.23 28.91 13.63
CA ASP A 301 -0.53 29.96 14.61
C ASP A 301 -1.48 29.45 15.70
N GLN A 302 -2.48 28.64 15.34
CA GLN A 302 -3.39 28.03 16.30
C GLN A 302 -2.68 27.03 17.22
N LEU A 303 -1.73 26.26 16.67
CA LEU A 303 -0.87 25.39 17.47
C LEU A 303 -0.09 26.21 18.51
N ALA A 304 0.55 27.31 18.09
CA ALA A 304 1.37 28.14 18.96
C ALA A 304 0.56 28.69 20.15
N ASP A 305 -0.66 29.16 19.92
CA ASP A 305 -1.55 29.67 20.98
C ASP A 305 -1.90 28.59 22.02
N LEU A 306 -2.05 27.34 21.57
CA LEU A 306 -2.47 26.22 22.41
C LEU A 306 -1.36 25.58 23.23
N ARG A 307 -0.08 25.82 22.92
CA ARG A 307 1.05 25.17 23.61
C ARG A 307 1.09 25.42 25.12
N SER A 308 0.61 26.58 25.54
CA SER A 308 0.57 26.95 26.97
C SER A 308 -0.60 26.29 27.72
N VAL A 309 -1.59 25.76 27.00
CA VAL A 309 -2.86 25.27 27.57
C VAL A 309 -2.98 23.75 27.45
N VAL A 310 -2.46 23.18 26.37
CA VAL A 310 -2.53 21.75 26.06
C VAL A 310 -1.12 21.25 25.79
N ALA A 311 -0.70 20.16 26.44
CA ALA A 311 0.66 19.65 26.33
C ALA A 311 1.04 19.19 24.92
N ARG A 312 0.08 18.61 24.17
CA ARG A 312 0.30 18.05 22.82
C ARG A 312 -0.89 18.41 21.89
N PRO A 313 -1.05 19.69 21.51
CA PRO A 313 -2.19 20.12 20.70
C PRO A 313 -2.08 19.60 19.25
N GLY A 314 -0.86 19.45 18.72
CA GLY A 314 -0.60 18.81 17.43
C GLY A 314 -1.23 17.43 17.31
N GLN A 315 -1.04 16.58 18.33
CA GLN A 315 -1.56 15.22 18.35
C GLN A 315 -3.07 15.20 18.26
N CYS A 316 -3.75 16.19 18.84
CA CYS A 316 -5.20 16.33 18.74
C CYS A 316 -5.60 16.75 17.32
N PHE A 317 -4.89 17.70 16.70
CA PHE A 317 -5.18 18.13 15.33
C PHE A 317 -4.97 17.01 14.31
N SER A 318 -3.84 16.30 14.37
CA SER A 318 -3.59 15.12 13.52
C SER A 318 -4.70 14.07 13.74
N GLU A 319 -5.06 13.79 14.99
CA GLU A 319 -6.12 12.83 15.31
C GLU A 319 -7.48 13.24 14.72
N PHE A 320 -7.85 14.52 14.79
CA PHE A 320 -9.09 15.02 14.19
C PHE A 320 -9.07 14.93 12.67
N HIS A 321 -7.92 15.20 12.05
CA HIS A 321 -7.76 15.06 10.61
C HIS A 321 -7.87 13.60 10.17
N ARG A 322 -7.14 12.71 10.84
CA ARG A 322 -7.13 11.26 10.62
C ARG A 322 -8.50 10.62 10.82
N LEU A 323 -9.24 11.04 11.85
CA LEU A 323 -10.61 10.59 12.09
C LEU A 323 -11.64 11.33 11.20
N GLY A 324 -11.20 12.17 10.26
CA GLY A 324 -12.09 12.83 9.30
C GLY A 324 -13.06 13.82 9.94
N PHE A 325 -12.77 14.34 11.15
CA PHE A 325 -13.55 15.41 11.76
C PHE A 325 -13.20 16.78 11.15
N LEU A 326 -11.98 16.89 10.63
CA LEU A 326 -11.37 18.11 10.15
C LEU A 326 -10.63 17.84 8.85
N GLY A 327 -10.80 18.71 7.86
CA GLY A 327 -9.96 18.72 6.67
C GLY A 327 -8.78 19.67 6.86
N LEU A 328 -7.82 19.54 5.97
CA LEU A 328 -6.67 20.44 5.86
C LEU A 328 -6.63 20.95 4.41
N ARG A 329 -6.28 22.22 4.22
CA ARG A 329 -6.12 22.82 2.89
C ARG A 329 -4.91 23.75 2.85
N TRP A 330 -4.40 23.96 1.66
CA TRP A 330 -3.42 25.00 1.35
C TRP A 330 -4.09 26.36 1.19
N SER A 331 -3.26 27.41 1.25
CA SER A 331 -3.66 28.81 1.06
C SER A 331 -4.25 29.06 -0.32
N ASN A 332 -3.77 28.32 -1.34
CA ASN A 332 -4.31 28.33 -2.70
C ASN A 332 -5.65 27.58 -2.86
N GLY A 333 -6.17 26.98 -1.77
CA GLY A 333 -7.45 26.28 -1.75
C GLY A 333 -7.39 24.77 -2.01
N GLU A 334 -6.23 24.22 -2.40
CA GLU A 334 -6.09 22.78 -2.63
C GLU A 334 -6.18 22.00 -1.31
N GLU A 335 -6.92 20.89 -1.32
CA GLU A 335 -7.06 20.03 -0.14
C GLU A 335 -5.77 19.25 0.13
N VAL A 336 -5.39 19.16 1.41
CA VAL A 336 -4.41 18.19 1.89
C VAL A 336 -5.16 16.88 2.12
N ASN A 337 -5.08 16.00 1.13
CA ASN A 337 -5.68 14.67 1.20
C ASN A 337 -4.84 13.74 2.10
N GLY A 338 -4.94 13.93 3.42
CA GLY A 338 -4.44 12.95 4.38
C GLY A 338 -5.34 11.72 4.47
N ARG A 339 -4.82 10.65 5.07
CA ARG A 339 -5.50 9.35 5.14
C ARG A 339 -6.50 9.34 6.27
N SER A 340 -7.77 9.10 5.93
CA SER A 340 -8.81 8.86 6.92
C SER A 340 -8.67 7.45 7.50
N GLN A 341 -9.10 7.24 8.74
CA GLN A 341 -9.12 5.92 9.37
C GLN A 341 -10.33 5.82 10.32
N SER A 342 -10.79 4.60 10.56
CA SER A 342 -11.72 4.34 11.66
C SER A 342 -11.06 4.55 13.03
N SER A 343 -11.89 4.76 14.06
CA SER A 343 -11.45 4.62 15.45
C SER A 343 -11.51 3.16 15.89
N SER A 344 -10.77 2.83 16.95
CA SER A 344 -10.91 1.53 17.61
C SER A 344 -12.33 1.37 18.11
N ALA A 345 -12.86 0.16 18.00
CA ALA A 345 -14.14 -0.16 18.60
C ALA A 345 -14.06 -0.03 20.13
N PRO A 346 -15.12 0.46 20.80
CA PRO A 346 -15.22 0.43 22.25
C PRO A 346 -15.52 -1.02 22.71
N SER A 347 -14.53 -1.90 22.60
CA SER A 347 -14.61 -3.29 23.04
C SER A 347 -13.76 -3.50 24.28
N THR A 348 -14.27 -4.27 25.25
CA THR A 348 -13.48 -4.76 26.39
C THR A 348 -12.69 -6.03 26.05
N SER A 349 -12.98 -6.65 24.91
CA SER A 349 -12.30 -7.83 24.38
C SER A 349 -11.66 -7.46 23.05
N LEU A 350 -10.33 -7.39 23.05
CA LEU A 350 -9.51 -7.10 21.87
C LEU A 350 -8.57 -8.30 21.63
N PRO A 351 -8.36 -8.75 20.39
CA PRO A 351 -8.88 -8.20 19.12
C PRO A 351 -10.40 -8.37 18.96
N VAL A 352 -11.00 -7.58 18.06
CA VAL A 352 -12.44 -7.61 17.77
C VAL A 352 -12.77 -8.66 16.71
N ILE A 353 -11.85 -8.91 15.79
CA ILE A 353 -11.99 -9.90 14.71
C ILE A 353 -10.71 -10.71 14.55
N SER A 354 -10.86 -11.97 14.11
CA SER A 354 -9.80 -12.85 13.64
C SER A 354 -10.10 -13.29 12.20
N ILE A 355 -9.21 -14.09 11.60
CA ILE A 355 -9.41 -14.63 10.24
C ILE A 355 -10.69 -15.49 10.13
N ARG A 356 -11.22 -15.99 11.26
CA ARG A 356 -12.44 -16.81 11.33
C ARG A 356 -13.71 -16.02 11.64
N GLY A 357 -13.62 -14.69 11.78
CA GLY A 357 -14.73 -13.83 12.19
C GLY A 357 -14.52 -13.22 13.57
N ALA A 358 -15.60 -12.70 14.17
CA ALA A 358 -15.57 -12.25 15.56
C ALA A 358 -15.76 -13.44 16.51
N GLU A 359 -14.99 -13.48 17.59
CA GLU A 359 -15.10 -14.52 18.61
C GLU A 359 -15.92 -14.02 19.81
N VAL A 360 -16.84 -14.87 20.26
CA VAL A 360 -17.52 -14.71 21.55
C VAL A 360 -16.66 -15.46 22.55
N GLY A 361 -15.86 -14.75 23.36
CA GLY A 361 -15.09 -15.40 24.44
C GLY A 361 -16.00 -16.14 25.44
N ASP A 362 -15.41 -16.91 26.36
CA ASP A 362 -16.13 -17.73 27.36
C ASP A 362 -16.99 -16.89 28.32
N ALA A 363 -18.16 -16.49 27.84
CA ALA A 363 -19.05 -15.61 28.54
C ALA A 363 -20.43 -16.22 28.73
N THR A 364 -21.17 -15.65 29.66
CA THR A 364 -22.46 -16.17 30.14
C THR A 364 -23.62 -16.07 29.14
N GLU A 365 -23.42 -15.44 27.99
CA GLU A 365 -24.45 -15.20 26.97
C GLU A 365 -24.06 -15.84 25.63
N ASP A 366 -24.99 -16.57 25.02
CA ASP A 366 -24.76 -17.33 23.78
C ASP A 366 -24.70 -16.46 22.50
N VAL A 367 -25.14 -15.19 22.56
CA VAL A 367 -25.23 -14.27 21.40
C VAL A 367 -24.76 -12.88 21.80
N ARG A 368 -23.90 -12.26 20.95
CA ARG A 368 -23.38 -10.91 21.18
C ARG A 368 -23.37 -10.05 19.92
N LEU A 369 -23.49 -8.74 20.13
CA LEU A 369 -23.29 -7.74 19.10
C LEU A 369 -21.80 -7.43 18.96
N VAL A 370 -21.26 -7.52 17.74
CA VAL A 370 -19.90 -7.07 17.42
C VAL A 370 -19.88 -5.54 17.41
N PRO A 371 -18.92 -4.88 18.09
CA PRO A 371 -18.89 -3.42 18.22
C PRO A 371 -18.31 -2.72 16.97
N LEU A 372 -18.72 -3.17 15.78
CA LEU A 372 -18.32 -2.63 14.48
C LEU A 372 -19.56 -2.46 13.60
N ALA A 373 -19.59 -1.37 12.81
CA ALA A 373 -20.58 -1.25 11.74
C ALA A 373 -20.38 -2.39 10.71
N PRO A 374 -21.45 -2.91 10.07
CA PRO A 374 -21.34 -4.05 9.15
C PRO A 374 -20.28 -3.87 8.06
N ALA A 375 -20.25 -2.71 7.39
CA ALA A 375 -19.27 -2.42 6.35
C ALA A 375 -17.82 -2.36 6.90
N GLN A 376 -17.64 -1.87 8.13
CA GLN A 376 -16.34 -1.84 8.79
C GLN A 376 -15.89 -3.25 9.19
N PHE A 377 -16.82 -4.10 9.65
CA PHE A 377 -16.53 -5.50 9.97
C PHE A 377 -16.05 -6.27 8.74
N ALA A 378 -16.78 -6.19 7.62
CA ALA A 378 -16.38 -6.84 6.38
C ALA A 378 -15.07 -6.28 5.80
N GLY A 379 -14.93 -4.95 5.77
CA GLY A 379 -13.71 -4.31 5.29
C GLY A 379 -12.47 -4.67 6.14
N ALA A 380 -12.64 -4.78 7.46
CA ALA A 380 -11.56 -5.18 8.37
C ALA A 380 -11.17 -6.65 8.18
N GLY A 381 -12.15 -7.56 8.05
CA GLY A 381 -11.88 -8.97 7.82
C GLY A 381 -11.18 -9.24 6.49
N ILE A 382 -11.61 -8.58 5.40
CA ILE A 382 -10.88 -8.71 4.13
C ILE A 382 -9.47 -8.15 4.25
N ALA A 383 -9.30 -6.96 4.83
CA ALA A 383 -7.98 -6.35 4.99
C ALA A 383 -7.06 -7.22 5.85
N LEU A 384 -7.60 -7.93 6.85
CA LEU A 384 -6.87 -8.87 7.70
C LEU A 384 -6.36 -10.09 6.91
N VAL A 385 -7.20 -10.70 6.07
CA VAL A 385 -6.81 -11.84 5.21
C VAL A 385 -5.75 -11.40 4.20
N TRP A 386 -5.95 -10.25 3.54
CA TRP A 386 -5.01 -9.73 2.55
C TRP A 386 -3.67 -9.34 3.17
N ALA A 387 -3.68 -8.72 4.37
CA ALA A 387 -2.46 -8.38 5.06
C ALA A 387 -1.64 -9.63 5.39
N ASN A 388 -2.29 -10.73 5.80
CA ASN A 388 -1.60 -12.00 6.03
C ASN A 388 -1.04 -12.63 4.75
N ALA A 389 -1.79 -12.61 3.64
CA ALA A 389 -1.29 -13.07 2.35
C ALA A 389 -0.07 -12.24 1.88
N GLU A 390 -0.09 -10.92 2.08
CA GLU A 390 1.03 -10.04 1.76
C GLU A 390 2.26 -10.25 2.66
N ILE A 391 2.09 -10.71 3.91
CA ILE A 391 3.21 -11.15 4.76
C ILE A 391 3.91 -12.35 4.10
N GLU A 392 3.16 -13.37 3.69
CA GLU A 392 3.73 -14.56 3.05
C GLU A 392 4.42 -14.21 1.73
N ASN A 393 3.84 -13.31 0.92
CA ASN A 393 4.47 -12.85 -0.33
C ASN A 393 5.76 -12.08 -0.07
N SER A 394 5.75 -11.24 0.98
CA SER A 394 6.93 -10.47 1.37
C SER A 394 8.03 -11.37 1.93
N ARG A 395 7.66 -12.44 2.62
CA ARG A 395 8.59 -13.44 3.13
C ARG A 395 9.28 -14.20 2.01
N GLU A 396 8.51 -14.64 1.02
CA GLU A 396 9.05 -15.28 -0.20
C GLU A 396 10.05 -14.37 -0.92
N ASP A 397 9.68 -13.11 -1.14
CA ASP A 397 10.57 -12.09 -1.73
C ASP A 397 11.86 -11.90 -0.91
N ALA A 398 11.77 -11.91 0.43
CA ALA A 398 12.92 -11.79 1.32
C ALA A 398 13.86 -13.00 1.19
N ILE A 399 13.33 -14.22 1.21
CA ILE A 399 14.13 -15.45 1.02
C ILE A 399 14.83 -15.43 -0.33
N GLY A 400 14.10 -15.09 -1.39
CA GLY A 400 14.67 -14.94 -2.73
C GLY A 400 15.79 -13.93 -2.84
N ALA A 401 15.60 -12.77 -2.21
CA ALA A 401 16.60 -11.74 -2.17
C ALA A 401 17.82 -12.14 -1.33
N LEU A 402 17.64 -12.88 -0.24
CA LEU A 402 18.72 -13.42 0.59
C LEU A 402 19.56 -14.42 -0.22
N ASP A 403 18.92 -15.37 -0.89
CA ASP A 403 19.60 -16.38 -1.72
C ASP A 403 20.38 -15.77 -2.89
N ALA A 404 19.88 -14.65 -3.42
CA ALA A 404 20.48 -13.93 -4.54
C ALA A 404 21.42 -12.78 -4.11
N GLU A 405 21.67 -12.61 -2.81
CA GLU A 405 22.49 -11.52 -2.24
C GLU A 405 22.02 -10.11 -2.64
N GLN A 406 20.71 -9.92 -2.84
CA GLN A 406 20.06 -8.68 -3.24
C GLN A 406 19.65 -7.85 -2.01
N TRP A 407 20.60 -7.29 -1.27
CA TRP A 407 20.35 -6.67 0.05
C TRP A 407 19.33 -5.54 0.06
N GLY A 408 19.27 -4.71 -0.99
CA GLY A 408 18.25 -3.65 -1.11
C GLY A 408 16.84 -4.21 -1.25
N THR A 409 16.67 -5.27 -2.05
CA THR A 409 15.40 -5.99 -2.20
C THR A 409 15.02 -6.69 -0.90
N PHE A 410 15.98 -7.36 -0.25
CA PHE A 410 15.78 -8.03 1.04
C PHE A 410 15.28 -7.05 2.11
N GLN A 411 15.92 -5.88 2.23
CA GLN A 411 15.53 -4.85 3.19
C GLN A 411 14.14 -4.28 2.88
N SER A 412 13.80 -4.10 1.60
CA SER A 412 12.45 -3.67 1.20
C SER A 412 11.40 -4.72 1.56
N ALA A 413 11.68 -6.00 1.30
CA ALA A 413 10.78 -7.11 1.57
C ALA A 413 10.51 -7.30 3.06
N THR A 414 11.54 -7.30 3.90
CA THR A 414 11.41 -7.41 5.37
C THR A 414 10.66 -6.23 5.98
N ARG A 415 10.92 -4.99 5.54
CA ARG A 415 10.11 -3.83 5.98
C ARG A 415 8.63 -3.97 5.60
N ARG A 416 8.34 -4.50 4.40
CA ARG A 416 6.96 -4.78 3.99
C ARG A 416 6.31 -5.84 4.88
N MET A 417 7.03 -6.91 5.26
CA MET A 417 6.53 -7.89 6.24
C MET A 417 6.12 -7.23 7.55
N VAL A 418 6.99 -6.38 8.12
CA VAL A 418 6.73 -5.67 9.39
C VAL A 418 5.49 -4.78 9.28
N ARG A 419 5.38 -3.99 8.20
CA ARG A 419 4.23 -3.11 7.95
C ARG A 419 2.94 -3.90 7.77
N LYS A 420 2.97 -5.04 7.07
CA LYS A 420 1.80 -5.90 6.88
C LYS A 420 1.38 -6.62 8.17
N ALA A 421 2.33 -7.02 9.01
CA ALA A 421 2.02 -7.50 10.35
C ALA A 421 1.41 -6.40 11.24
N ALA A 422 1.91 -5.16 11.17
CA ALA A 422 1.26 -4.03 11.83
C ALA A 422 -0.18 -3.81 11.32
N MET A 423 -0.42 -3.97 10.01
CA MET A 423 -1.76 -3.94 9.42
C MET A 423 -2.68 -5.08 9.92
N VAL A 424 -2.15 -6.29 10.13
CA VAL A 424 -2.88 -7.39 10.80
C VAL A 424 -3.33 -6.97 12.19
N ALA A 425 -2.43 -6.38 12.99
CA ALA A 425 -2.77 -5.88 14.32
C ALA A 425 -3.85 -4.79 14.29
N LEU A 426 -3.75 -3.83 13.36
CA LEU A 426 -4.75 -2.76 13.20
C LEU A 426 -6.12 -3.32 12.80
N THR A 427 -6.16 -4.12 11.74
CA THR A 427 -7.40 -4.65 11.16
C THR A 427 -8.12 -5.60 12.13
N ALA A 428 -7.40 -6.45 12.86
CA ALA A 428 -7.95 -7.28 13.94
C ALA A 428 -8.65 -6.46 15.04
N ASN A 429 -8.25 -5.20 15.23
CA ASN A 429 -8.85 -4.26 16.18
C ASN A 429 -9.87 -3.31 15.53
N GLY A 430 -10.34 -3.63 14.32
CA GLY A 430 -11.30 -2.83 13.56
C GLY A 430 -10.74 -1.52 13.00
N LEU A 431 -9.42 -1.31 13.06
CA LEU A 431 -8.75 -0.13 12.54
C LEU A 431 -8.37 -0.36 11.08
N VAL A 432 -9.21 0.10 10.16
CA VAL A 432 -8.99 -0.02 8.72
C VAL A 432 -8.70 1.36 8.14
N PRO A 433 -7.59 1.54 7.40
CA PRO A 433 -7.37 2.74 6.61
C PRO A 433 -8.52 2.93 5.62
N ARG A 434 -9.13 4.12 5.60
CA ARG A 434 -10.17 4.49 4.63
C ARG A 434 -9.51 5.32 3.53
N SER A 435 -9.88 5.09 2.27
CA SER A 435 -9.53 6.05 1.23
C SER A 435 -10.23 7.38 1.51
N SER A 436 -9.56 8.48 1.20
CA SER A 436 -10.08 9.84 1.40
C SER A 436 -11.19 10.22 0.43
N ASN A 437 -11.45 9.41 -0.61
CA ASN A 437 -12.50 9.67 -1.60
C ASN A 437 -13.81 8.97 -1.24
N SER A 438 -14.81 9.78 -0.88
CA SER A 438 -16.21 9.39 -0.63
C SER A 438 -17.02 9.02 -1.89
N ASN A 439 -16.40 8.97 -3.07
CA ASN A 439 -17.13 8.76 -4.34
C ASN A 439 -17.27 7.29 -4.76
N GLY A 440 -17.02 6.32 -3.88
CA GLY A 440 -17.39 4.91 -4.10
C GLY A 440 -16.71 4.18 -5.27
N LEU A 441 -15.92 4.88 -6.10
CA LEU A 441 -15.04 4.27 -7.10
C LEU A 441 -13.81 3.78 -6.37
N GLY A 442 -13.69 2.45 -6.29
CA GLY A 442 -12.74 1.69 -5.49
C GLY A 442 -11.36 2.33 -5.43
N GLY A 443 -10.83 2.47 -4.22
CA GLY A 443 -9.45 2.91 -4.06
C GLY A 443 -8.53 1.98 -4.81
N SER A 444 -7.69 2.54 -5.69
CA SER A 444 -6.67 1.79 -6.42
C SER A 444 -5.73 1.09 -5.44
N SER A 445 -5.07 0.02 -5.88
CA SER A 445 -4.04 -0.72 -5.12
C SER A 445 -3.00 0.19 -4.43
N TRP A 446 -2.80 1.41 -4.94
CA TRP A 446 -1.89 2.40 -4.38
C TRP A 446 -2.36 3.17 -3.16
N GLN A 447 -3.65 3.56 -3.10
CA GLN A 447 -4.19 4.19 -1.91
C GLN A 447 -4.04 3.28 -0.67
N ARG A 448 -3.87 1.96 -0.89
CA ARG A 448 -3.53 0.96 0.13
C ARG A 448 -2.04 0.83 0.42
N ARG A 449 -1.14 0.83 -0.58
CA ARG A 449 0.33 0.79 -0.37
C ARG A 449 0.82 1.96 0.47
N GLU A 450 0.22 3.11 0.25
CA GLU A 450 0.43 4.29 1.05
C GLU A 450 0.09 4.04 2.53
N ALA A 451 -1.07 3.46 2.85
CA ALA A 451 -1.47 3.19 4.23
C ALA A 451 -0.54 2.24 5.01
N ASP A 452 0.27 1.42 4.33
CA ASP A 452 1.26 0.55 4.97
C ASP A 452 2.40 1.34 5.64
N GLU A 453 2.73 2.52 5.12
CA GLU A 453 3.85 3.37 5.57
C GLU A 453 3.71 3.82 7.03
N GLU A 454 2.48 3.98 7.50
CA GLU A 454 2.17 4.45 8.84
C GLU A 454 1.74 3.32 9.78
N ALA A 455 1.64 2.08 9.28
CA ALA A 455 1.03 0.98 10.01
C ALA A 455 1.70 0.74 11.37
N CYS A 456 3.04 0.72 11.40
CA CYS A 456 3.80 0.51 12.64
C CYS A 456 3.59 1.66 13.64
N ALA A 457 3.63 2.91 13.18
CA ALA A 457 3.36 4.07 14.03
C ALA A 457 1.94 4.03 14.62
N ARG A 458 0.97 3.60 13.82
CA ARG A 458 -0.44 3.49 14.22
C ARG A 458 -0.69 2.37 15.24
N MET A 459 0.20 1.38 15.39
CA MET A 459 0.07 0.35 16.42
C MET A 459 0.03 0.95 17.85
N THR A 460 0.67 2.11 18.06
CA THR A 460 0.63 2.85 19.33
C THR A 460 -0.79 3.25 19.76
N ARG A 461 -1.75 3.23 18.84
CA ARG A 461 -3.15 3.60 19.05
C ARG A 461 -4.05 2.41 19.36
N ILE A 462 -3.55 1.18 19.31
CA ILE A 462 -4.34 -0.02 19.61
C ILE A 462 -4.42 -0.19 21.13
N PRO A 463 -5.62 -0.08 21.74
CA PRO A 463 -5.77 -0.30 23.19
C PRO A 463 -5.40 -1.73 23.55
N GLY A 464 -4.70 -1.93 24.67
CA GLY A 464 -4.38 -3.27 25.18
C GLY A 464 -3.31 -4.04 24.41
N LEU A 465 -2.79 -3.52 23.30
CA LEU A 465 -1.69 -4.16 22.58
C LEU A 465 -0.40 -4.14 23.43
N PRO A 466 0.36 -5.24 23.52
CA PRO A 466 1.60 -5.26 24.29
C PRO A 466 2.59 -4.19 23.82
N GLY A 467 3.03 -3.31 24.74
CA GLY A 467 3.92 -2.21 24.41
C GLY A 467 5.25 -2.66 23.78
N GLN A 468 5.76 -3.82 24.19
CA GLN A 468 6.95 -4.44 23.58
C GLN A 468 6.76 -4.73 22.10
N LEU A 469 5.57 -5.22 21.69
CA LEU A 469 5.27 -5.53 20.30
C LEU A 469 5.31 -4.27 19.43
N VAL A 470 4.80 -3.15 19.95
CA VAL A 470 4.87 -1.83 19.29
C VAL A 470 6.32 -1.37 19.15
N GLN A 471 7.12 -1.48 20.22
CA GLN A 471 8.54 -1.09 20.16
C GLN A 471 9.34 -1.95 19.16
N THR A 472 9.09 -3.26 19.12
CA THR A 472 9.69 -4.16 18.13
C THR A 472 9.31 -3.77 16.71
N ALA A 473 8.04 -3.46 16.44
CA ALA A 473 7.59 -3.02 15.11
C ALA A 473 8.33 -1.75 14.63
N LEU A 474 8.45 -0.75 15.52
CA LEU A 474 9.14 0.50 15.22
C LEU A 474 10.65 0.30 14.99
N ALA A 475 11.28 -0.57 15.81
CA ALA A 475 12.69 -0.90 15.66
C ALA A 475 12.98 -1.63 14.34
N LEU A 476 12.17 -2.64 14.00
CA LEU A 476 12.30 -3.40 12.75
C LEU A 476 11.99 -2.55 11.51
N GLU A 477 11.00 -1.65 11.59
CA GLU A 477 10.72 -0.72 10.49
C GLU A 477 11.86 0.28 10.26
N ALA A 478 12.48 0.77 11.34
CA ALA A 478 13.66 1.60 11.23
C ALA A 478 14.81 0.82 10.57
N GLY A 479 14.96 -0.43 10.96
CA GLY A 479 15.88 -1.40 10.39
C GLY A 479 17.34 -1.11 10.73
N SER A 480 18.19 -2.09 10.42
CA SER A 480 19.65 -1.92 10.40
C SER A 480 20.16 -2.07 8.97
N PRO A 481 21.33 -1.50 8.63
CA PRO A 481 22.01 -1.82 7.39
C PRO A 481 22.24 -3.32 7.28
N ILE A 482 21.96 -3.89 6.11
CA ILE A 482 22.25 -5.29 5.79
C ILE A 482 23.55 -5.30 5.01
N ALA A 483 24.66 -5.69 5.65
CA ALA A 483 25.99 -5.68 5.02
C ALA A 483 26.38 -7.05 4.46
N GLY A 484 25.69 -8.12 4.85
CA GLY A 484 25.91 -9.45 4.33
C GLY A 484 24.87 -10.47 4.79
N ARG A 485 25.16 -11.74 4.49
CA ARG A 485 24.25 -12.86 4.72
C ARG A 485 23.87 -13.08 6.19
N GLU A 486 24.82 -12.96 7.11
CA GLU A 486 24.56 -13.15 8.55
C GLU A 486 23.56 -12.10 9.08
N ASP A 487 23.76 -10.84 8.72
CA ASP A 487 22.82 -9.75 9.05
C ASP A 487 21.43 -10.04 8.48
N ALA A 488 21.36 -10.50 7.23
CA ALA A 488 20.11 -10.83 6.57
C ALA A 488 19.39 -12.01 7.24
N GLU A 489 20.10 -13.09 7.58
CA GLU A 489 19.55 -14.25 8.27
C GLU A 489 19.02 -13.88 9.66
N SER A 490 19.75 -13.05 10.41
CA SER A 490 19.30 -12.53 11.71
C SER A 490 18.06 -11.64 11.56
N ALA A 491 18.07 -10.69 10.63
CA ALA A 491 16.94 -9.78 10.40
C ALA A 491 15.68 -10.53 9.97
N LEU A 492 15.80 -11.56 9.11
CA LEU A 492 14.66 -12.38 8.71
C LEU A 492 14.07 -13.14 9.91
N LYS A 493 14.93 -13.69 10.78
CA LYS A 493 14.50 -14.38 12.00
C LYS A 493 13.74 -13.45 12.96
N ASP A 494 14.24 -12.23 13.17
CA ASP A 494 13.60 -11.26 14.05
C ASP A 494 12.23 -10.81 13.51
N VAL A 495 12.13 -10.61 12.18
CA VAL A 495 10.88 -10.27 11.51
C VAL A 495 9.89 -11.44 11.55
N ASP A 496 10.34 -12.68 11.31
CA ASP A 496 9.50 -13.88 11.45
C ASP A 496 8.96 -14.00 12.88
N GLN A 497 9.80 -13.80 13.91
CA GLN A 497 9.37 -13.83 15.31
C GLN A 497 8.34 -12.74 15.62
N PHE A 498 8.53 -11.53 15.07
CA PHE A 498 7.56 -10.45 15.20
C PHE A 498 6.21 -10.80 14.55
N VAL A 499 6.22 -11.34 13.32
CA VAL A 499 5.02 -11.82 12.61
C VAL A 499 4.28 -12.87 13.44
N HIS A 500 4.99 -13.86 14.00
CA HIS A 500 4.39 -14.87 14.87
C HIS A 500 3.75 -14.23 16.10
N SER A 501 4.46 -13.32 16.77
CA SER A 501 3.94 -12.61 17.95
C SER A 501 2.67 -11.81 17.64
N VAL A 502 2.60 -11.17 16.48
CA VAL A 502 1.39 -10.48 16.01
C VAL A 502 0.26 -11.48 15.75
N ARG A 503 0.52 -12.58 15.05
CA ARG A 503 -0.48 -13.62 14.75
C ARG A 503 -1.03 -14.25 16.02
N ASP A 504 -0.21 -14.48 17.03
CA ASP A 504 -0.64 -15.02 18.32
C ASP A 504 -1.63 -14.09 19.03
N VAL A 505 -1.35 -12.78 19.07
CA VAL A 505 -2.25 -11.82 19.74
C VAL A 505 -3.49 -11.44 18.91
N THR A 506 -3.52 -11.80 17.63
CA THR A 506 -4.63 -11.47 16.71
C THR A 506 -5.48 -12.66 16.29
N GLY A 507 -5.18 -13.87 16.77
CA GLY A 507 -5.85 -15.10 16.34
C GLY A 507 -5.54 -15.48 14.89
N GLY A 508 -4.40 -15.02 14.36
CA GLY A 508 -3.93 -15.28 13.00
C GLY A 508 -2.94 -16.45 12.89
N SER A 509 -2.69 -17.19 13.99
CA SER A 509 -1.72 -18.30 14.02
C SER A 509 -2.08 -19.47 13.11
N LEU A 510 -3.34 -19.55 12.69
CA LEU A 510 -3.87 -20.57 11.79
C LEU A 510 -3.86 -20.14 10.31
N PHE A 511 -3.25 -18.99 9.98
CA PHE A 511 -3.20 -18.54 8.59
C PHE A 511 -2.24 -19.42 7.76
N PRO A 512 -2.62 -19.89 6.55
CA PRO A 512 -1.81 -20.80 5.74
C PRO A 512 -0.52 -20.18 5.24
N SER A 513 0.50 -21.02 5.00
CA SER A 513 1.74 -20.67 4.30
C SER A 513 1.46 -20.58 2.80
N SER A 514 0.74 -19.53 2.41
CA SER A 514 -0.04 -19.37 1.17
C SER A 514 0.68 -19.76 -0.13
N PHE A 515 2.00 -19.62 -0.19
CA PHE A 515 2.79 -19.81 -1.42
C PHE A 515 3.71 -21.04 -1.39
N VAL A 516 3.62 -21.88 -0.35
CA VAL A 516 4.45 -23.09 -0.23
C VAL A 516 3.91 -24.25 -1.06
N SER A 517 2.58 -24.38 -1.20
CA SER A 517 1.98 -25.48 -1.94
C SER A 517 0.59 -25.15 -2.52
N PRO A 518 0.10 -25.93 -3.51
CA PRO A 518 -1.27 -25.81 -3.99
C PRO A 518 -2.34 -26.00 -2.91
N ALA A 519 -2.05 -26.80 -1.87
CA ALA A 519 -3.00 -27.05 -0.79
C ALA A 519 -3.13 -25.83 0.12
N GLU A 520 -2.01 -25.24 0.52
CA GLU A 520 -1.97 -24.00 1.31
C GLU A 520 -2.62 -22.83 0.55
N TRP A 521 -2.35 -22.72 -0.76
CA TRP A 521 -2.99 -21.69 -1.59
C TRP A 521 -4.52 -21.86 -1.65
N ARG A 522 -5.01 -23.10 -1.75
CA ARG A 522 -6.45 -23.37 -1.72
C ARG A 522 -7.06 -22.94 -0.39
N GLU A 523 -6.43 -23.25 0.73
CA GLU A 523 -6.90 -22.84 2.05
C GLU A 523 -6.95 -21.31 2.20
N THR A 524 -5.94 -20.60 1.67
CA THR A 524 -5.96 -19.13 1.60
C THR A 524 -7.14 -18.59 0.79
N LEU A 525 -7.46 -19.23 -0.36
CA LEU A 525 -8.61 -18.85 -1.19
C LEU A 525 -9.94 -19.13 -0.50
N GLU A 526 -10.07 -20.25 0.21
CA GLU A 526 -11.28 -20.60 0.98
C GLU A 526 -11.53 -19.59 2.11
N LEU A 527 -10.50 -19.23 2.89
CA LEU A 527 -10.61 -18.17 3.91
C LEU A 527 -10.98 -16.82 3.30
N SER A 528 -10.40 -16.49 2.15
CA SER A 528 -10.68 -15.25 1.43
C SER A 528 -12.13 -15.20 0.94
N TYR A 529 -12.66 -16.33 0.47
CA TYR A 529 -13.98 -16.44 -0.13
C TYR A 529 -15.10 -16.04 0.84
N ASP A 530 -15.05 -16.50 2.09
CA ASP A 530 -16.06 -16.20 3.10
C ASP A 530 -16.16 -14.69 3.39
N TRP A 531 -15.01 -14.03 3.52
CA TRP A 531 -14.94 -12.58 3.72
C TRP A 531 -15.37 -11.79 2.49
N VAL A 532 -14.98 -12.26 1.30
CA VAL A 532 -15.36 -11.66 0.02
C VAL A 532 -16.88 -11.72 -0.20
N ARG A 533 -17.54 -12.83 0.15
CA ARG A 533 -19.00 -12.95 0.13
C ARG A 533 -19.69 -12.01 1.11
N MET A 534 -19.18 -11.92 2.33
CA MET A 534 -19.71 -11.00 3.34
C MET A 534 -19.63 -9.55 2.88
N ALA A 535 -18.49 -9.15 2.30
CA ALA A 535 -18.30 -7.81 1.76
C ALA A 535 -19.18 -7.52 0.56
N ALA A 536 -19.37 -8.49 -0.35
CA ALA A 536 -20.31 -8.35 -1.46
C ALA A 536 -21.74 -8.12 -0.95
N PHE A 537 -22.16 -8.90 0.05
CA PHE A 537 -23.48 -8.77 0.66
C PHE A 537 -23.69 -7.41 1.35
N LEU A 538 -22.62 -6.86 1.95
CA LEU A 538 -22.65 -5.59 2.69
C LEU A 538 -22.20 -4.38 1.86
N ASP A 539 -22.07 -4.53 0.54
CA ASP A 539 -21.59 -3.49 -0.39
C ASP A 539 -20.29 -2.79 0.11
N SER A 540 -19.38 -3.60 0.65
CA SER A 540 -18.12 -3.12 1.19
C SER A 540 -17.06 -3.06 0.09
N ALA A 541 -16.15 -2.09 0.19
CA ALA A 541 -15.08 -1.94 -0.77
C ALA A 541 -14.12 -3.14 -0.76
N PHE A 542 -13.78 -3.67 -1.94
CA PHE A 542 -12.79 -4.73 -2.11
C PHE A 542 -11.36 -4.18 -2.17
N PRO A 543 -10.37 -4.94 -1.69
CA PRO A 543 -8.96 -4.54 -1.69
C PRO A 543 -8.27 -4.73 -3.04
N LEU A 544 -8.88 -5.44 -3.99
CA LEU A 544 -8.35 -5.67 -5.34
C LEU A 544 -9.52 -5.87 -6.29
N ASP A 545 -9.36 -5.44 -7.54
CA ASP A 545 -10.35 -5.72 -8.58
C ASP A 545 -10.45 -7.23 -8.86
N GLU A 546 -9.32 -7.96 -8.76
CA GLU A 546 -9.27 -9.41 -8.86
C GLU A 546 -10.08 -10.13 -7.76
N ALA A 547 -10.28 -9.51 -6.60
CA ALA A 547 -11.11 -10.07 -5.54
C ALA A 547 -12.61 -10.09 -5.91
N ARG A 548 -13.04 -9.23 -6.84
CA ARG A 548 -14.40 -9.25 -7.38
C ARG A 548 -14.63 -10.47 -8.27
N ASP A 549 -13.60 -10.91 -8.99
CA ASP A 549 -13.69 -12.11 -9.83
C ASP A 549 -13.88 -13.38 -8.99
N LEU A 550 -13.32 -13.44 -7.78
CA LEU A 550 -13.54 -14.57 -6.85
C LEU A 550 -15.04 -14.76 -6.51
N VAL A 551 -15.83 -13.68 -6.49
CA VAL A 551 -17.30 -13.77 -6.35
C VAL A 551 -17.92 -14.33 -7.62
N ALA A 552 -17.56 -13.77 -8.79
CA ALA A 552 -18.18 -14.08 -10.07
C ALA A 552 -17.93 -15.52 -10.56
N VAL A 553 -16.74 -16.07 -10.31
CA VAL A 553 -16.36 -17.43 -10.71
C VAL A 553 -17.06 -18.51 -9.86
N SER A 554 -17.56 -18.16 -8.67
CA SER A 554 -18.25 -19.09 -7.77
C SER A 554 -19.76 -19.25 -8.03
N HIS A 555 -20.29 -18.58 -9.05
CA HIS A 555 -21.69 -18.69 -9.51
C HIS A 555 -21.81 -19.32 -10.91
N GLY A 556 -20.71 -19.92 -11.41
CA GLY A 556 -20.65 -20.63 -12.69
C GLY A 556 -20.65 -22.15 -12.53
#